data_AF-A0A920JXE3-F1
#
_entry.id   AF-A0A920JXE3-F1
#
_cell.length_a   1.000
_cell.length_b   1.000
_cell.length_c   1.000
_cell.angle_alpha   90.00
_cell.angle_beta   90.00
_cell.angle_gamma   90.00
#
_symmetry.space_group_name_H-M   'P 1'
#
loop_
_entity.id
_entity.type
_entity.pdbx_description
1 polymer ?
#
loop_
_entity_poly.entity_id
_entity_poly.type
_entity_poly.pdbx_seq_one_letter_code
_entity_poly.pdbx_strand_id
1 'polypeptide(L)'
;MWETHYGSPKSRKSRSKRGMRRAHDSLSKSTISTDETTGERHLRHHVTADGFYRGKKVWKLRRNRVGLTDSIQIAVDSMGGDYGPAITVPAACDAVNSYRNLKISLYGNVHAIENALIDEGFALTDRISIVECSSEVKNTDKPSEVIKHKSDSSLCKSIKDLADGNVDGCVSAGSTAALLMQGIRLIDTVPGIKRPAICATAPTYHGKVSLLDLGANVECNAQMLHQFAVIATMKCRVLNGIDEPIVKLLNIGEEKIRVLQN
;
A
#
# COMPACT_ATOMS: atom_id res chain seq x y z
N MET A 1 7.59 65.21 -5.45
CA MET A 1 8.21 64.92 -4.13
C MET A 1 7.95 63.46 -3.82
N TRP A 2 9.04 62.69 -3.69
CA TRP A 2 9.15 61.27 -3.29
C TRP A 2 8.91 60.19 -4.37
N GLU A 3 9.95 59.96 -5.18
CA GLU A 3 10.29 58.63 -5.71
C GLU A 3 10.87 57.77 -4.58
N THR A 4 10.32 56.57 -4.35
CA THR A 4 10.92 55.58 -3.44
C THR A 4 11.55 54.45 -4.25
N HIS A 5 12.88 54.50 -4.32
CA HIS A 5 13.73 53.40 -4.82
C HIS A 5 13.73 52.25 -3.80
N TYR A 6 13.16 51.10 -4.15
CA TYR A 6 13.44 49.83 -3.46
C TYR A 6 14.37 48.96 -4.32
N GLY A 7 15.67 49.15 -4.10
CA GLY A 7 16.70 48.26 -4.65
C GLY A 7 16.78 46.95 -3.87
N SER A 8 16.56 45.83 -4.54
CA SER A 8 16.86 44.49 -3.99
C SER A 8 18.38 44.32 -3.84
N PRO A 9 18.90 43.80 -2.70
CA PRO A 9 20.33 43.54 -2.56
C PRO A 9 20.75 42.42 -3.53
N LYS A 10 21.61 42.75 -4.52
CA LYS A 10 22.26 41.72 -5.35
C LYS A 10 23.31 41.00 -4.50
N SER A 11 23.04 39.74 -4.15
CA SER A 11 24.01 38.83 -3.53
C SER A 11 25.27 38.71 -4.39
N ARG A 12 26.39 39.28 -3.93
CA ARG A 12 27.72 39.06 -4.50
C ARG A 12 28.20 37.68 -4.05
N LYS A 13 28.18 36.70 -4.96
CA LYS A 13 28.87 35.42 -4.72
C LYS A 13 30.38 35.67 -4.58
N SER A 14 30.96 35.24 -3.47
CA SER A 14 32.41 35.26 -3.26
C SER A 14 33.12 34.45 -4.34
N ARG A 15 34.31 34.89 -4.75
CA ARG A 15 35.16 34.23 -5.76
C ARG A 15 35.43 32.75 -5.43
N SER A 16 35.37 32.37 -4.14
CA SER A 16 35.60 30.99 -3.65
C SER A 16 34.50 29.99 -3.99
N LYS A 17 33.31 30.42 -4.45
CA LYS A 17 32.18 29.52 -4.76
C LYS A 17 31.97 29.29 -6.27
N ARG A 18 32.85 29.81 -7.12
CA ARG A 18 32.76 29.67 -8.58
C ARG A 18 33.47 28.36 -8.99
N GLY A 19 32.71 27.28 -9.13
CA GLY A 19 33.23 25.96 -9.56
C GLY A 19 33.07 24.81 -8.56
N MET A 20 32.50 25.04 -7.38
CA MET A 20 32.14 23.94 -6.47
C MET A 20 30.88 23.23 -6.99
N ARG A 21 31.03 21.95 -7.38
CA ARG A 21 29.88 21.03 -7.51
C ARG A 21 29.13 21.03 -6.19
N ARG A 22 27.81 21.21 -6.22
CA ARG A 22 27.00 21.15 -4.99
C ARG A 22 27.03 19.71 -4.48
N ALA A 23 26.92 19.48 -3.17
CA ALA A 23 26.99 18.12 -2.60
C ALA A 23 25.97 17.15 -3.22
N HIS A 24 24.84 17.67 -3.73
CA HIS A 24 23.82 16.89 -4.46
C HIS A 24 24.18 16.56 -5.91
N ASP A 25 25.21 17.18 -6.51
CA ASP A 25 25.71 16.86 -7.85
C ASP A 25 26.70 15.67 -7.84
N SER A 26 26.99 15.12 -6.66
CA SER A 26 27.80 13.91 -6.58
C SER A 26 26.96 12.71 -7.02
N LEU A 27 27.32 12.11 -8.16
CA LEU A 27 26.93 10.74 -8.47
C LEU A 27 27.54 9.87 -7.35
N SER A 28 26.75 9.58 -6.33
CA SER A 28 27.18 8.72 -5.23
C SER A 28 27.54 7.35 -5.82
N LYS A 29 28.76 6.86 -5.54
CA LYS A 29 29.13 5.47 -5.85
C LYS A 29 28.03 4.55 -5.31
N SER A 30 27.61 3.58 -6.11
CA SER A 30 26.54 2.67 -5.71
C SER A 30 26.91 2.02 -4.37
N THR A 31 26.11 2.28 -3.32
CA THR A 31 26.36 1.64 -2.04
C THR A 31 26.03 0.16 -2.17
N ILE A 32 27.03 -0.69 -2.02
CA ILE A 32 26.87 -2.14 -1.94
C ILE A 32 26.42 -2.47 -0.52
N SER A 33 25.34 -3.25 -0.41
CA SER A 33 24.83 -3.84 0.82
C SER A 33 25.17 -5.33 0.84
N THR A 34 25.30 -5.92 2.03
CA THR A 34 25.40 -7.37 2.19
C THR A 34 24.07 -7.89 2.72
N ASP A 35 23.53 -8.95 2.14
CA ASP A 35 22.33 -9.62 2.64
C ASP A 35 22.67 -10.43 3.90
N GLU A 36 21.89 -10.25 4.98
CA GLU A 36 22.17 -10.88 6.28
C GLU A 36 21.88 -12.39 6.31
N THR A 37 21.06 -12.89 5.37
CA THR A 37 20.66 -14.31 5.32
C THR A 37 21.60 -15.12 4.44
N THR A 38 21.99 -14.57 3.29
CA THR A 38 22.76 -15.26 2.25
C THR A 38 24.24 -14.84 2.19
N GLY A 39 24.60 -13.68 2.76
CA GLY A 39 25.94 -13.12 2.68
C GLY A 39 26.30 -12.48 1.32
N GLU A 40 25.36 -12.42 0.38
CA GLU A 40 25.57 -11.86 -0.97
C GLU A 40 25.80 -10.34 -0.93
N ARG A 41 26.75 -9.82 -1.71
CA ARG A 41 27.00 -8.37 -1.87
C ARG A 41 26.27 -7.82 -3.08
N HIS A 42 25.33 -6.92 -2.88
CA HIS A 42 24.44 -6.44 -3.93
C HIS A 42 24.11 -4.94 -3.82
N LEU A 43 23.48 -4.37 -4.86
CA LEU A 43 22.94 -3.00 -4.79
C LEU A 43 21.79 -2.92 -3.79
N ARG A 44 21.56 -1.77 -3.14
CA ARG A 44 20.48 -1.56 -2.13
C ARG A 44 19.05 -1.96 -2.57
N HIS A 45 18.82 -2.18 -3.87
CA HIS A 45 17.54 -2.59 -4.45
C HIS A 45 17.68 -3.84 -5.32
N HIS A 46 18.31 -4.88 -4.78
CA HIS A 46 18.48 -6.17 -5.44
C HIS A 46 17.60 -7.23 -4.78
N VAL A 47 16.90 -8.01 -5.60
CA VAL A 47 16.25 -9.25 -5.19
C VAL A 47 17.26 -10.36 -5.42
N THR A 48 17.62 -11.09 -4.37
CA THR A 48 18.57 -12.20 -4.40
C THR A 48 18.09 -13.32 -5.32
N ALA A 49 19.00 -14.19 -5.75
CA ALA A 49 18.68 -15.28 -6.70
C ALA A 49 17.61 -16.26 -6.16
N ASP A 50 17.62 -16.50 -4.84
CA ASP A 50 16.62 -17.29 -4.10
C ASP A 50 15.29 -16.53 -3.87
N GLY A 51 15.22 -15.27 -4.30
CA GLY A 51 13.98 -14.49 -4.37
C GLY A 51 13.67 -13.70 -3.11
N PHE A 52 14.67 -13.23 -2.37
CA PHE A 52 14.47 -12.40 -1.18
C PHE A 52 14.85 -10.94 -1.43
N TYR A 53 14.17 -10.02 -0.74
CA TYR A 53 14.46 -8.59 -0.72
C TYR A 53 14.40 -8.11 0.73
N ARG A 54 15.53 -7.59 1.25
CA ARG A 54 15.65 -7.13 2.65
C ARG A 54 15.21 -8.20 3.66
N GLY A 55 15.64 -9.44 3.45
CA GLY A 55 15.30 -10.59 4.31
C GLY A 55 13.86 -11.11 4.18
N LYS A 56 13.04 -10.55 3.29
CA LYS A 56 11.67 -11.02 3.03
C LYS A 56 11.54 -11.68 1.68
N LYS A 57 10.79 -12.78 1.62
CA LYS A 57 10.54 -13.50 0.37
C LYS A 57 9.75 -12.60 -0.59
N VAL A 58 10.34 -12.28 -1.73
CA VAL A 58 9.65 -11.60 -2.83
C VAL A 58 8.81 -12.63 -3.55
N TRP A 59 7.51 -12.38 -3.59
CA TRP A 59 6.58 -13.15 -4.38
C TRP A 59 6.98 -13.06 -5.86
N LYS A 60 7.47 -14.17 -6.42
CA LYS A 60 7.47 -14.31 -7.88
C LYS A 60 6.00 -14.33 -8.29
N LEU A 61 5.56 -13.26 -8.94
CA LEU A 61 4.28 -13.26 -9.65
C LEU A 61 4.20 -14.58 -10.41
N ARG A 62 3.19 -15.41 -10.11
CA ARG A 62 2.90 -16.58 -10.94
C ARG A 62 2.75 -16.04 -12.35
N ARG A 63 3.76 -16.27 -13.21
CA ARG A 63 3.75 -15.85 -14.62
C ARG A 63 2.76 -16.66 -15.43
N ASN A 64 2.24 -17.74 -14.87
CA ASN A 64 0.99 -18.30 -15.33
C ASN A 64 -0.05 -17.24 -15.02
N ARG A 65 -0.58 -16.59 -16.07
CA ARG A 65 -1.87 -15.90 -16.02
C ARG A 65 -2.71 -16.65 -15.00
N VAL A 66 -3.24 -15.96 -13.99
CA VAL A 66 -4.39 -16.50 -13.26
C VAL A 66 -5.36 -16.90 -14.35
N GLY A 67 -5.38 -18.18 -14.69
CA GLY A 67 -6.43 -18.70 -15.52
C GLY A 67 -7.66 -18.37 -14.72
N LEU A 68 -8.71 -17.88 -15.38
CA LEU A 68 -10.02 -17.65 -14.75
C LEU A 68 -10.60 -18.95 -14.10
N THR A 69 -9.83 -20.04 -14.08
CA THR A 69 -10.05 -21.37 -13.51
C THR A 69 -9.41 -21.60 -12.13
N ASP A 70 -8.44 -20.81 -11.69
CA ASP A 70 -7.82 -21.00 -10.36
C ASP A 70 -8.64 -20.26 -9.29
N SER A 71 -8.93 -20.94 -8.17
CA SER A 71 -9.64 -20.32 -7.03
C SER A 71 -8.78 -19.25 -6.36
N ILE A 72 -9.36 -18.09 -6.08
CA ILE A 72 -8.73 -16.97 -5.36
C ILE A 72 -9.24 -16.99 -3.91
N GLN A 73 -8.34 -17.03 -2.94
CA GLN A 73 -8.66 -16.99 -1.51
C GLN A 73 -8.43 -15.58 -0.96
N ILE A 74 -9.48 -14.94 -0.43
CA ILE A 74 -9.39 -13.60 0.18
C ILE A 74 -9.65 -13.69 1.68
N ALA A 75 -8.74 -13.13 2.48
CA ALA A 75 -8.97 -12.88 3.89
C ALA A 75 -9.81 -11.64 4.11
N VAL A 76 -10.84 -11.74 4.95
CA VAL A 76 -11.68 -10.61 5.36
C VAL A 76 -11.57 -10.46 6.87
N ASP A 77 -11.01 -9.33 7.31
CA ASP A 77 -11.11 -8.88 8.70
C ASP A 77 -12.58 -8.55 9.00
N SER A 78 -13.28 -9.52 9.61
CA SER A 78 -14.73 -9.45 9.81
C SER A 78 -15.11 -8.52 10.96
N MET A 79 -14.18 -8.25 11.88
CA MET A 79 -14.40 -7.36 13.02
C MET A 79 -14.14 -5.89 12.68
N GLY A 80 -13.52 -5.60 11.54
CA GLY A 80 -13.16 -4.26 11.12
C GLY A 80 -14.35 -3.41 10.68
N GLY A 81 -14.28 -2.11 10.97
CA GLY A 81 -15.29 -1.12 10.61
C GLY A 81 -16.28 -0.86 11.73
N ASP A 82 -17.13 0.17 11.57
CA ASP A 82 -18.01 0.64 12.64
C ASP A 82 -19.10 -0.38 13.05
N TYR A 83 -19.43 -1.32 12.15
CA TYR A 83 -20.49 -2.31 12.33
C TYR A 83 -19.99 -3.76 12.34
N GLY A 84 -18.68 -3.98 12.09
CA GLY A 84 -18.06 -5.30 12.16
C GLY A 84 -18.81 -6.41 11.39
N PRO A 85 -19.01 -7.60 11.99
CA PRO A 85 -19.57 -8.78 11.30
C PRO A 85 -20.94 -8.55 10.67
N ALA A 86 -21.77 -7.67 11.24
CA ALA A 86 -23.11 -7.37 10.73
C ALA A 86 -23.11 -6.76 9.31
N ILE A 87 -21.98 -6.23 8.84
CA ILE A 87 -21.83 -5.69 7.48
C ILE A 87 -20.81 -6.50 6.67
N THR A 88 -19.72 -6.92 7.29
CA THR A 88 -18.64 -7.63 6.58
C THR A 88 -19.04 -9.04 6.14
N VAL A 89 -19.84 -9.75 6.95
CA VAL A 89 -20.30 -11.12 6.64
C VAL A 89 -21.33 -11.14 5.49
N PRO A 90 -22.39 -10.32 5.49
CA PRO A 90 -23.29 -10.23 4.34
C PRO A 90 -22.56 -9.88 3.05
N ALA A 91 -21.65 -8.89 3.10
CA ALA A 91 -20.84 -8.50 1.94
C ALA A 91 -19.94 -9.62 1.42
N ALA A 92 -19.40 -10.46 2.31
CA ALA A 92 -18.63 -11.64 1.93
C ALA A 92 -19.52 -12.70 1.25
N CYS A 93 -20.73 -12.93 1.77
CA CYS A 93 -21.72 -13.84 1.18
C CYS A 93 -22.12 -13.40 -0.23
N ASP A 94 -22.42 -12.11 -0.41
CA ASP A 94 -22.72 -11.52 -1.71
C ASP A 94 -21.55 -11.69 -2.71
N ALA A 95 -20.32 -11.47 -2.23
CA ALA A 95 -19.13 -11.61 -3.05
C ALA A 95 -18.92 -13.06 -3.52
N VAL A 96 -18.99 -14.06 -2.64
CA VAL A 96 -18.82 -15.46 -3.06
C VAL A 96 -19.95 -15.94 -3.97
N ASN A 97 -21.16 -15.39 -3.83
CA ASN A 97 -22.27 -15.68 -4.75
C ASN A 97 -22.05 -15.06 -6.14
N SER A 98 -21.44 -13.87 -6.18
CA SER A 98 -21.14 -13.15 -7.43
C SER A 98 -19.95 -13.75 -8.19
N TYR A 99 -18.96 -14.31 -7.50
CA TYR A 99 -17.71 -14.79 -8.10
C TYR A 99 -17.49 -16.28 -7.82
N ARG A 100 -17.69 -17.12 -8.86
CA ARG A 100 -17.61 -18.60 -8.74
C ARG A 100 -16.24 -19.11 -8.28
N ASN A 101 -15.16 -18.43 -8.66
CA ASN A 101 -13.79 -18.78 -8.30
C ASN A 101 -13.31 -18.09 -7.02
N LEU A 102 -14.16 -17.35 -6.31
CA LEU A 102 -13.81 -16.69 -5.06
C LEU A 102 -14.08 -17.62 -3.86
N LYS A 103 -13.10 -17.65 -2.96
CA LYS A 103 -13.21 -18.20 -1.61
C LYS A 103 -12.86 -17.14 -0.60
N ILE A 104 -13.51 -17.15 0.55
CA ILE A 104 -13.32 -16.17 1.61
C ILE A 104 -13.03 -16.86 2.95
N SER A 105 -12.01 -16.36 3.64
CA SER A 105 -11.73 -16.66 5.04
C SER A 105 -12.15 -15.46 5.91
N LEU A 106 -13.14 -15.66 6.79
CA LEU A 106 -13.67 -14.66 7.71
C LEU A 106 -12.88 -14.71 9.03
N TYR A 107 -12.14 -13.64 9.34
CA TYR A 107 -11.31 -13.56 10.55
C TYR A 107 -12.05 -12.79 11.64
N GLY A 108 -12.25 -13.40 12.81
CA GLY A 108 -12.86 -12.72 13.95
C GLY A 108 -13.37 -13.64 15.05
N ASN A 109 -14.29 -13.10 15.85
CA ASN A 109 -15.00 -13.86 16.87
C ASN A 109 -15.97 -14.85 16.20
N VAL A 110 -15.79 -16.15 16.46
CA VAL A 110 -16.55 -17.23 15.82
C VAL A 110 -18.06 -17.05 16.00
N HIS A 111 -18.52 -16.85 17.24
CA HIS A 111 -19.94 -16.70 17.54
C HIS A 111 -20.56 -15.49 16.83
N ALA A 112 -19.85 -14.35 16.78
CA ALA A 112 -20.36 -13.16 16.10
C ALA A 112 -20.48 -13.37 14.58
N ILE A 113 -19.53 -14.09 13.97
CA ILE A 113 -19.56 -14.41 12.54
C ILE A 113 -20.65 -15.45 12.24
N GLU A 114 -20.75 -16.51 13.04
CA GLU A 114 -21.77 -17.54 12.88
C GLU A 114 -23.18 -16.97 13.01
N ASN A 115 -23.42 -16.09 13.99
CA ASN A 115 -24.70 -15.41 14.12
C ASN A 115 -25.03 -14.58 12.89
N ALA A 116 -24.07 -13.79 12.37
CA ALA A 116 -24.28 -13.01 11.15
C ALA A 116 -24.55 -13.89 9.92
N LEU A 117 -23.90 -15.07 9.82
CA LEU A 117 -24.19 -16.04 8.76
C LEU A 117 -25.60 -16.61 8.87
N ILE A 118 -26.06 -16.92 10.09
CA ILE A 118 -27.42 -17.40 10.35
C ILE A 118 -28.46 -16.34 9.97
N ASP A 119 -28.23 -15.09 10.35
CA ASP A 119 -29.12 -13.97 10.02
C ASP A 119 -29.26 -13.77 8.51
N GLU A 120 -28.17 -13.97 7.75
CA GLU A 120 -28.16 -13.95 6.28
C GLU A 120 -28.73 -15.23 5.65
N GLY A 121 -29.06 -16.26 6.44
CA GLY A 121 -29.50 -17.56 5.95
C GLY A 121 -28.42 -18.30 5.15
N PHE A 122 -27.14 -18.00 5.42
CA PHE A 122 -26.00 -18.53 4.68
C PHE A 122 -25.29 -19.64 5.47
N ALA A 123 -25.14 -20.82 4.86
CA ALA A 123 -24.40 -21.93 5.46
C ALA A 123 -22.91 -21.83 5.17
N LEU A 124 -22.07 -22.33 6.10
CA LEU A 124 -20.65 -22.55 5.80
C LEU A 124 -20.49 -23.53 4.63
N THR A 125 -19.54 -23.23 3.75
CA THR A 125 -19.25 -24.00 2.55
C THR A 125 -17.75 -24.18 2.38
N ASP A 126 -17.32 -24.92 1.37
CA ASP A 126 -15.91 -24.97 0.96
C ASP A 126 -15.36 -23.64 0.41
N ARG A 127 -16.23 -22.62 0.24
CA ARG A 127 -15.90 -21.27 -0.24
C ARG A 127 -16.01 -20.19 0.83
N ILE A 128 -16.59 -20.48 2.00
CA ILE A 128 -16.57 -19.59 3.17
C ILE A 128 -16.13 -20.39 4.40
N SER A 129 -15.00 -19.99 4.98
CA SER A 129 -14.47 -20.55 6.24
C SER A 129 -14.28 -19.47 7.29
N ILE A 130 -14.32 -19.85 8.56
CA ILE A 130 -14.04 -18.96 9.70
C ILE A 130 -12.65 -19.24 10.25
N VAL A 131 -11.90 -18.18 10.55
CA VAL A 131 -10.63 -18.22 11.29
C VAL A 131 -10.82 -17.51 12.62
N GLU A 132 -10.81 -18.27 13.70
CA GLU A 132 -10.97 -17.75 15.06
C GLU A 132 -9.86 -16.77 15.42
N CYS A 133 -10.24 -15.65 16.02
CA CYS A 133 -9.34 -14.62 16.54
C CYS A 133 -9.75 -14.26 17.97
N SER A 134 -8.80 -14.18 18.90
CA SER A 134 -9.09 -13.84 20.31
C SER A 134 -9.27 -12.33 20.56
N SER A 135 -8.99 -11.49 19.56
CA SER A 135 -9.09 -10.04 19.72
C SER A 135 -9.45 -9.31 18.41
N GLU A 136 -9.71 -8.01 18.54
CA GLU A 136 -10.01 -7.10 17.44
C GLU A 136 -9.24 -5.77 17.61
N VAL A 137 -9.10 -5.03 16.51
CA VAL A 137 -8.50 -3.69 16.51
C VAL A 137 -9.61 -2.65 16.52
N LYS A 138 -9.60 -1.79 17.54
CA LYS A 138 -10.53 -0.67 17.66
C LYS A 138 -9.96 0.57 16.97
N ASN A 139 -10.83 1.44 16.48
CA ASN A 139 -10.41 2.72 15.87
C ASN A 139 -9.67 3.66 16.85
N THR A 140 -9.86 3.47 18.16
CA THR A 140 -9.15 4.21 19.22
C THR A 140 -7.77 3.62 19.56
N ASP A 141 -7.44 2.43 19.05
CA ASP A 141 -6.16 1.81 19.35
C ASP A 141 -5.03 2.55 18.65
N LYS A 142 -3.95 2.79 19.38
CA LYS A 142 -2.71 3.29 18.78
C LYS A 142 -2.12 2.20 17.89
N PRO A 143 -1.81 2.48 16.60
CA PRO A 143 -1.25 1.47 15.68
C PRO A 143 0.00 0.77 16.20
N SER A 144 0.85 1.46 16.98
CA SER A 144 2.04 0.86 17.59
C SER A 144 1.72 -0.24 18.61
N GLU A 145 0.62 -0.07 19.36
CA GLU A 145 0.20 -1.01 20.39
C GLU A 145 -0.49 -2.22 19.78
N VAL A 146 -1.24 -2.02 18.69
CA VAL A 146 -1.83 -3.12 17.91
C VAL A 146 -0.76 -4.11 17.48
N ILE A 147 0.34 -3.63 16.90
CA ILE A 147 1.41 -4.50 16.39
C ILE A 147 2.11 -5.28 17.50
N LYS A 148 2.25 -4.68 18.69
CA LYS A 148 2.96 -5.29 19.82
C LYS A 148 2.10 -6.27 20.60
N HIS A 149 0.82 -5.97 20.77
CA HIS A 149 -0.03 -6.62 21.77
C HIS A 149 -1.26 -7.30 21.19
N LYS A 150 -1.63 -7.04 19.93
CA LYS A 150 -2.83 -7.59 19.29
C LYS A 150 -2.48 -8.42 18.05
N SER A 151 -1.43 -9.24 18.15
CA SER A 151 -1.01 -10.14 17.08
C SER A 151 -2.09 -11.15 16.69
N ASP A 152 -2.93 -11.57 17.64
CA ASP A 152 -4.06 -12.49 17.41
C ASP A 152 -5.38 -11.74 17.10
N SER A 153 -5.31 -10.48 16.69
CA SER A 153 -6.49 -9.75 16.21
C SER A 153 -6.86 -10.16 14.79
N SER A 154 -8.15 -10.05 14.44
CA SER A 154 -8.66 -10.32 13.08
C SER A 154 -7.85 -9.63 11.98
N LEU A 155 -7.55 -8.34 12.14
CA LEU A 155 -6.71 -7.56 11.23
C LEU A 155 -5.27 -8.09 11.17
N CYS A 156 -4.65 -8.40 12.31
CA CYS A 156 -3.25 -8.84 12.33
C CYS A 156 -3.08 -10.25 11.74
N LYS A 157 -4.01 -11.16 12.03
CA LYS A 157 -3.99 -12.54 11.52
C LYS A 157 -4.28 -12.62 10.03
N SER A 158 -5.26 -11.85 9.53
CA SER A 158 -5.57 -11.82 8.10
C SER A 158 -4.36 -11.38 7.25
N ILE A 159 -3.63 -10.35 7.72
CA ILE A 159 -2.39 -9.89 7.07
C ILE A 159 -1.25 -10.89 7.25
N LYS A 160 -1.19 -11.60 8.39
CA LYS A 160 -0.18 -12.65 8.61
C LYS A 160 -0.37 -13.81 7.64
N ASP A 161 -1.61 -14.27 7.45
CA ASP A 161 -1.91 -15.33 6.50
C ASP A 161 -1.64 -14.91 5.05
N LEU A 162 -1.86 -13.64 4.71
CA LEU A 162 -1.43 -13.10 3.42
C LEU A 162 0.10 -13.10 3.28
N ALA A 163 0.83 -12.72 4.32
CA ALA A 163 2.29 -12.74 4.31
C ALA A 163 2.88 -14.16 4.22
N ASP A 164 2.18 -15.15 4.79
CA ASP A 164 2.58 -16.56 4.77
C ASP A 164 2.19 -17.29 3.47
N GLY A 165 1.29 -16.71 2.67
CA GLY A 165 0.79 -17.34 1.45
C GLY A 165 -0.42 -18.24 1.61
N ASN A 166 -1.09 -18.16 2.75
CA ASN A 166 -2.30 -18.94 3.01
C ASN A 166 -3.52 -18.34 2.28
N VAL A 167 -3.45 -17.05 1.91
CA VAL A 167 -4.45 -16.34 1.13
C VAL A 167 -3.78 -15.46 0.06
N ASP A 168 -4.54 -15.08 -0.98
CA ASP A 168 -4.06 -14.28 -2.12
C ASP A 168 -4.27 -12.76 -1.92
N GLY A 169 -5.14 -12.38 -1.00
CA GLY A 169 -5.42 -10.97 -0.69
C GLY A 169 -6.09 -10.80 0.67
N CYS A 170 -6.14 -9.56 1.14
CA CYS A 170 -6.74 -9.20 2.43
C CYS A 170 -7.55 -7.91 2.29
N VAL A 171 -8.73 -7.87 2.91
CA VAL A 171 -9.61 -6.70 2.98
C VAL A 171 -9.97 -6.42 4.44
N SER A 172 -9.95 -5.16 4.83
CA SER A 172 -10.38 -4.69 6.15
C SER A 172 -11.02 -3.31 6.03
N ALA A 173 -12.12 -3.11 6.75
CA ALA A 173 -12.73 -1.80 6.98
C ALA A 173 -12.30 -1.17 8.32
N GLY A 174 -11.35 -1.79 9.02
CA GLY A 174 -10.84 -1.31 10.32
C GLY A 174 -9.82 -0.18 10.20
N SER A 175 -9.01 0.00 11.24
CA SER A 175 -8.03 1.07 11.33
C SER A 175 -7.04 1.06 10.15
N THR A 176 -7.17 2.04 9.25
CA THR A 176 -6.29 2.23 8.08
C THR A 176 -4.81 2.26 8.49
N ALA A 177 -4.49 2.93 9.60
CA ALA A 177 -3.11 3.03 10.08
C ALA A 177 -2.58 1.69 10.58
N ALA A 178 -3.39 0.89 11.29
CA ALA A 178 -3.01 -0.45 11.73
C ALA A 178 -2.81 -1.39 10.53
N LEU A 179 -3.74 -1.36 9.56
CA LEU A 179 -3.66 -2.11 8.30
C LEU A 179 -2.36 -1.79 7.54
N LEU A 180 -2.08 -0.50 7.33
CA LEU A 180 -0.89 -0.05 6.61
C LEU A 180 0.40 -0.47 7.34
N MET A 181 0.49 -0.23 8.65
CA MET A 181 1.70 -0.54 9.40
C MET A 181 1.96 -2.05 9.50
N GLN A 182 0.92 -2.86 9.71
CA GLN A 182 1.06 -4.31 9.76
C GLN A 182 1.42 -4.88 8.38
N GLY A 183 0.82 -4.34 7.31
CA GLY A 183 1.17 -4.70 5.92
C GLY A 183 2.63 -4.39 5.58
N ILE A 184 3.12 -3.19 5.89
CA ILE A 184 4.54 -2.84 5.70
C ILE A 184 5.44 -3.79 6.50
N ARG A 185 5.07 -4.08 7.75
CA ARG A 185 5.87 -4.94 8.63
C ARG A 185 6.01 -6.36 8.10
N LEU A 186 4.91 -6.97 7.64
CA LEU A 186 4.90 -8.40 7.26
C LEU A 186 5.13 -8.64 5.76
N ILE A 187 4.50 -7.85 4.88
CA ILE A 187 4.50 -8.07 3.43
C ILE A 187 5.60 -7.22 2.75
N ASP A 188 5.85 -6.02 3.27
CA ASP A 188 6.72 -5.00 2.67
C ASP A 188 6.19 -4.42 1.34
N THR A 189 6.91 -3.41 0.85
CA THR A 189 6.71 -2.81 -0.46
C THR A 189 7.38 -3.64 -1.56
N VAL A 190 6.87 -3.51 -2.79
CA VAL A 190 7.52 -4.14 -3.96
C VAL A 190 8.94 -3.59 -4.15
N PRO A 191 9.90 -4.40 -4.64
CA PRO A 191 11.29 -3.98 -4.79
C PRO A 191 11.44 -2.67 -5.57
N GLY A 192 12.22 -1.74 -5.01
CA GLY A 192 12.46 -0.43 -5.59
C GLY A 192 11.47 0.65 -5.15
N ILE A 193 10.32 0.30 -4.60
CA ILE A 193 9.40 1.23 -3.94
C ILE A 193 9.85 1.38 -2.48
N LYS A 194 9.93 2.62 -1.98
CA LYS A 194 10.46 2.87 -0.63
C LYS A 194 9.37 2.98 0.43
N ARG A 195 8.21 3.52 0.05
CA ARG A 195 7.05 3.70 0.91
C ARG A 195 5.79 3.40 0.12
N PRO A 196 4.75 2.81 0.73
CA PRO A 196 3.46 2.64 0.07
C PRO A 196 2.75 3.98 -0.07
N ALA A 197 1.70 4.01 -0.89
CA ALA A 197 0.76 5.12 -0.99
C ALA A 197 -0.66 4.58 -0.85
N ILE A 198 -1.53 5.33 -0.17
CA ILE A 198 -2.97 5.04 -0.17
C ILE A 198 -3.52 5.56 -1.49
N CYS A 199 -4.20 4.68 -2.22
CA CYS A 199 -4.83 4.98 -3.49
C CYS A 199 -6.35 4.84 -3.37
N ALA A 200 -7.07 5.86 -3.83
CA ALA A 200 -8.51 5.75 -4.06
C ALA A 200 -8.85 6.12 -5.51
N THR A 201 -9.98 5.60 -5.98
CA THR A 201 -10.53 5.95 -7.28
C THR A 201 -11.72 6.87 -7.06
N ALA A 202 -11.68 8.08 -7.63
CA ALA A 202 -12.75 9.07 -7.52
C ALA A 202 -13.49 9.21 -8.86
N PRO A 203 -14.82 9.44 -8.85
CA PRO A 203 -15.57 9.76 -10.05
C PRO A 203 -15.23 11.17 -10.56
N THR A 204 -15.35 11.38 -11.86
CA THR A 204 -15.26 12.69 -12.53
C THR A 204 -16.40 12.80 -13.55
N TYR A 205 -16.65 14.01 -14.06
CA TYR A 205 -17.66 14.21 -15.11
C TYR A 205 -17.42 13.36 -16.37
N HIS A 206 -16.16 12.99 -16.65
CA HIS A 206 -15.77 12.21 -17.83
C HIS A 206 -15.29 10.80 -17.49
N GLY A 207 -15.50 10.30 -16.26
CA GLY A 207 -15.10 8.94 -15.90
C GLY A 207 -14.55 8.83 -14.48
N LYS A 208 -13.32 8.32 -14.35
CA LYS A 208 -12.70 8.02 -13.06
C LYS A 208 -11.24 8.48 -13.05
N VAL A 209 -10.75 8.87 -11.88
CA VAL A 209 -9.34 9.21 -11.64
C VAL A 209 -8.81 8.43 -10.44
N SER A 210 -7.56 7.97 -10.50
CA SER A 210 -6.86 7.40 -9.35
C SER A 210 -6.06 8.50 -8.65
N LEU A 211 -6.28 8.68 -7.35
CA LEU A 211 -5.59 9.66 -6.52
C LEU A 211 -4.59 8.95 -5.59
N LEU A 212 -3.36 9.47 -5.55
CA LEU A 212 -2.27 9.01 -4.68
C LEU A 212 -1.38 10.23 -4.34
N ASP A 213 -0.80 10.37 -3.15
CA ASP A 213 -1.03 9.61 -1.91
C ASP A 213 -2.11 10.29 -1.07
N LEU A 214 -3.03 9.52 -0.48
CA LEU A 214 -4.16 10.02 0.31
C LEU A 214 -3.94 9.91 1.83
N GLY A 215 -2.69 9.90 2.28
CA GLY A 215 -2.34 9.99 3.70
C GLY A 215 -1.55 8.82 4.26
N ALA A 216 -0.93 7.98 3.41
CA ALA A 216 0.07 7.02 3.89
C ALA A 216 1.33 7.72 4.40
N ASN A 217 1.66 8.86 3.77
CA ASN A 217 2.85 9.64 4.04
C ASN A 217 2.46 11.09 4.32
N VAL A 218 2.98 11.63 5.43
CA VAL A 218 2.80 13.05 5.78
C VAL A 218 3.59 13.96 4.82
N GLU A 219 4.78 13.52 4.43
CA GLU A 219 5.66 14.26 3.52
C GLU A 219 6.08 13.37 2.34
N CYS A 220 5.97 13.92 1.13
CA CYS A 220 6.36 13.26 -0.10
C CYS A 220 7.40 14.10 -0.84
N ASN A 221 8.59 13.54 -1.06
CA ASN A 221 9.61 14.16 -1.91
C ASN A 221 9.38 13.84 -3.40
N ALA A 222 10.15 14.48 -4.28
CA ALA A 222 10.04 14.29 -5.73
C ALA A 222 10.23 12.83 -6.16
N GLN A 223 11.16 12.09 -5.53
CA GLN A 223 11.38 10.68 -5.84
C GLN A 223 10.17 9.82 -5.46
N MET A 224 9.52 10.09 -4.33
CA MET A 224 8.29 9.39 -3.92
C MET A 224 7.14 9.67 -4.89
N LEU A 225 6.92 10.94 -5.26
CA LEU A 225 5.88 11.31 -6.22
C LEU A 225 6.07 10.60 -7.58
N HIS A 226 7.31 10.51 -8.04
CA HIS A 226 7.65 9.73 -9.23
C HIS A 226 7.34 8.24 -9.05
N GLN A 227 7.69 7.64 -7.91
CA GLN A 227 7.36 6.24 -7.61
C GLN A 227 5.84 6.00 -7.58
N PHE A 228 5.07 6.92 -7.01
CA PHE A 228 3.61 6.83 -6.97
C PHE A 228 2.99 6.93 -8.37
N ALA A 229 3.52 7.81 -9.22
CA ALA A 229 3.12 7.87 -10.64
C ALA A 229 3.34 6.55 -11.37
N VAL A 230 4.48 5.88 -11.14
CA VAL A 230 4.79 4.58 -11.75
C VAL A 230 3.82 3.51 -11.29
N ILE A 231 3.58 3.39 -9.97
CA ILE A 231 2.65 2.40 -9.41
C ILE A 231 1.22 2.67 -9.91
N ALA A 232 0.78 3.94 -9.92
CA ALA A 232 -0.56 4.32 -10.37
C ALA A 232 -0.78 3.99 -11.85
N THR A 233 0.23 4.22 -12.69
CA THR A 233 0.19 3.85 -14.11
C THR A 233 0.01 2.34 -14.28
N MET A 234 0.77 1.53 -13.52
CA MET A 234 0.61 0.07 -13.56
C MET A 234 -0.76 -0.39 -13.06
N LYS A 235 -1.26 0.20 -11.97
CA LYS A 235 -2.61 -0.07 -11.46
C LYS A 235 -3.66 0.21 -12.53
N CYS A 236 -3.63 1.39 -13.17
CA CYS A 236 -4.61 1.77 -14.18
C CYS A 236 -4.54 0.87 -15.42
N ARG A 237 -3.34 0.46 -15.84
CA ARG A 237 -3.17 -0.53 -16.92
C ARG A 237 -3.83 -1.86 -16.57
N VAL A 238 -3.49 -2.41 -15.41
CA VAL A 238 -3.92 -3.77 -15.01
C VAL A 238 -5.40 -3.82 -14.63
N LEU A 239 -5.90 -2.85 -13.87
CA LEU A 239 -7.27 -2.89 -13.32
C LEU A 239 -8.30 -2.18 -14.18
N ASN A 240 -7.89 -1.18 -14.97
CA ASN A 240 -8.81 -0.38 -15.79
C ASN A 240 -8.64 -0.61 -17.30
N GLY A 241 -7.65 -1.40 -17.73
CA GLY A 241 -7.40 -1.66 -19.16
C GLY A 241 -6.97 -0.41 -19.95
N ILE A 242 -6.39 0.58 -19.27
CA ILE A 242 -5.93 1.82 -19.91
C ILE A 242 -4.46 1.67 -20.30
N ASP A 243 -4.16 1.49 -21.58
CA ASP A 243 -2.79 1.24 -22.07
C ASP A 243 -1.83 2.41 -21.79
N GLU A 244 -2.30 3.65 -21.94
CA GLU A 244 -1.52 4.86 -21.70
C GLU A 244 -2.21 5.78 -20.68
N PRO A 245 -2.16 5.45 -19.37
CA PRO A 245 -2.74 6.30 -18.35
C PRO A 245 -2.07 7.66 -18.30
N ILE A 246 -2.88 8.72 -18.29
CA ILE A 246 -2.38 10.08 -18.13
C ILE A 246 -2.08 10.32 -16.65
N VAL A 247 -0.83 10.64 -16.35
CA VAL A 247 -0.39 11.03 -15.01
C VAL A 247 -0.37 12.55 -14.91
N LYS A 248 -1.00 13.09 -13.86
CA LYS A 248 -0.96 14.52 -13.53
C LYS A 248 -0.41 14.71 -12.13
N LEU A 249 0.45 15.72 -11.95
CA LEU A 249 0.88 16.18 -10.64
C LEU A 249 -0.11 17.24 -10.16
N LEU A 250 -0.77 16.98 -9.04
CA LEU A 250 -1.61 17.99 -8.41
C LEU A 250 -0.73 19.14 -7.95
N ASN A 251 -1.07 20.35 -8.39
CA ASN A 251 -0.31 21.55 -8.11
C ASN A 251 -1.28 22.74 -7.97
N ILE A 252 -0.80 23.84 -7.38
CA ILE A 252 -1.60 25.06 -7.19
C ILE A 252 -1.87 25.81 -8.50
N GLY A 253 -1.10 25.54 -9.57
CA GLY A 253 -1.20 26.20 -10.87
C GLY A 253 -0.66 25.33 -12.00
N GLU A 254 -1.01 25.68 -13.23
CA GLU A 254 -0.64 24.94 -14.46
C GLU A 254 0.76 25.27 -14.97
N GLU A 255 1.39 26.32 -14.44
CA GLU A 255 2.65 26.79 -14.99
C GLU A 255 3.76 25.74 -14.78
N LYS A 256 4.60 25.56 -15.81
CA LYS A 256 5.83 24.76 -15.72
C LYS A 256 6.90 25.52 -14.92
N ILE A 257 6.59 25.94 -13.68
CA ILE A 257 7.57 26.61 -12.84
C ILE A 257 8.48 25.54 -12.24
N ARG A 258 9.65 25.35 -12.86
CA ARG A 258 10.82 24.84 -12.16
C ARG A 258 11.14 25.85 -11.07
N VAL A 259 10.72 25.61 -9.83
CA VAL A 259 11.31 26.29 -8.68
C VAL A 259 12.70 25.68 -8.45
N LEU A 260 13.63 25.99 -9.35
CA LEU A 260 15.05 26.01 -9.02
C LEU A 260 15.34 27.41 -8.50
N GLN A 261 15.27 27.60 -7.18
CA GLN A 261 15.91 28.68 -6.41
C GLN A 261 15.44 28.56 -4.94
N ASN A 262 16.30 28.49 -3.91
CA ASN A 262 17.71 28.86 -3.78
C ASN A 262 18.50 27.83 -2.97
#